data_AF-A0A6J2QEC4-F1
#
_entry.id   AF-A0A6J2QEC4-F1
#
_cell.length_a   1.000
_cell.length_b   1.000
_cell.length_c   1.000
_cell.angle_alpha   90.00
_cell.angle_beta   90.00
_cell.angle_gamma   90.00
#
_symmetry.space_group_name_H-M   'P 1'
#
loop_
_entity.id
_entity.type
_entity.pdbx_description
1 polymer ?
#
loop_
_entity_poly.entity_id
_entity_poly.type
_entity_poly.pdbx_seq_one_letter_code
_entity_poly.pdbx_strand_id
1 'polypeptide(L)'
;MADTIGSENKEKSLYLIQIQYLEEQLERCQLKYDELEKQNKDLAHQYGTLEKDKKDTTQHLIRSVDANQKKVDKLAEMLESEQQDAEQDRDTMELQHSSLMQDQINTFYLVKRKMVVRADKWHEMEEQLMQKKSEMVSLEEQLVSQREEHEAAINSLMNKNLEGEREIMERQNTVDECIESKTLKILWEERDHHSEQLKQLQFLLYKNVVLLKENDILQDKKMDLCFESNHLKEGLNRITLESFIFKKEEQQLMKELQKVKVEREDFIIAHKSMLAEKEALREQVASVSKESRRKTAEADQLRAEFQMESSRIRQLEGVMQEAVIILRHIMTDSEKPSETEWKMLRLLEILQSTAPQGMGSVLNKSPEKSSRGQKSQTTDHKPARSWNPSQRNRVCFLFLEHTAAVSSQQHSGLDQSPGTSAVRRPPALSAPPADPEAGASPSADCSTKSSQQ
;
A
#
# COMPACT_ATOMS: atom_id res chain seq x y z
N MET A 1 -154.82 120.01 198.48
CA MET A 1 -155.00 118.85 199.37
C MET A 1 -155.40 117.66 198.49
N ALA A 2 -155.01 116.45 198.88
CA ALA A 2 -155.17 115.18 198.15
C ALA A 2 -154.41 115.04 196.80
N ASP A 3 -154.06 113.86 196.26
CA ASP A 3 -153.46 112.61 196.83
C ASP A 3 -152.99 111.73 195.62
N THR A 4 -151.70 111.39 195.40
CA THR A 4 -150.81 110.40 196.06
C THR A 4 -151.00 108.89 195.76
N ILE A 5 -151.66 108.48 194.65
CA ILE A 5 -151.78 107.03 194.27
C ILE A 5 -151.23 106.64 192.86
N GLY A 6 -150.86 107.58 191.99
CA GLY A 6 -150.69 107.32 190.54
C GLY A 6 -149.40 106.67 190.00
N SER A 7 -148.46 106.15 190.81
CA SER A 7 -147.07 105.93 190.35
C SER A 7 -146.66 104.50 189.95
N GLU A 8 -147.27 103.46 190.51
CA GLU A 8 -146.63 102.14 190.61
C GLU A 8 -146.74 101.25 189.34
N ASN A 9 -147.76 101.50 188.50
CA ASN A 9 -148.10 100.59 187.38
C ASN A 9 -147.22 100.73 186.12
N LYS A 10 -146.27 101.67 186.09
CA LYS A 10 -145.40 101.92 184.92
C LYS A 10 -144.12 101.09 184.90
N GLU A 11 -143.69 100.56 186.05
CA GLU A 11 -142.37 99.92 186.18
C GLU A 11 -142.41 98.44 185.75
N LYS A 12 -143.49 97.72 186.09
CA LYS A 12 -143.68 96.30 185.74
C LYS A 12 -143.70 96.01 184.23
N SER A 13 -144.20 96.92 183.40
CA SER A 13 -144.27 96.69 181.95
C SER A 13 -142.91 96.82 181.26
N LEU A 14 -142.01 97.67 181.77
CA LEU A 14 -140.64 97.81 181.26
C LEU A 14 -139.84 96.52 181.46
N TYR A 15 -139.90 95.92 182.65
CA TYR A 15 -139.19 94.67 182.94
C TYR A 15 -139.66 93.51 182.07
N LEU A 16 -140.97 93.38 181.80
CA LEU A 16 -141.49 92.33 180.91
C LEU A 16 -140.97 92.46 179.47
N ILE A 17 -140.98 93.68 178.91
CA ILE A 17 -140.45 93.95 177.57
C ILE A 17 -138.94 93.63 177.51
N GLN A 18 -138.19 93.96 178.57
CA GLN A 18 -136.75 93.71 178.61
C GLN A 18 -136.40 92.22 178.76
N ILE A 19 -137.19 91.44 179.50
CA ILE A 19 -137.06 89.96 179.56
C ILE A 19 -137.29 89.37 178.16
N GLN A 20 -138.41 89.72 177.53
CA GLN A 20 -138.81 89.18 176.23
C GLN A 20 -137.77 89.51 175.12
N TYR A 21 -137.17 90.69 175.16
CA TYR A 21 -136.06 91.06 174.27
C TYR A 21 -134.78 90.23 174.53
N LEU A 22 -134.44 89.96 175.79
CA LEU A 22 -133.25 89.17 176.15
C LEU A 22 -133.41 87.69 175.77
N GLU A 23 -134.61 87.13 175.94
CA GLU A 23 -134.95 85.78 175.47
C GLU A 23 -134.78 85.66 173.95
N GLU A 24 -135.29 86.64 173.18
CA GLU A 24 -135.15 86.65 171.71
C GLU A 24 -133.68 86.76 171.25
N GLN A 25 -132.84 87.53 171.95
CA GLN A 25 -131.40 87.57 171.65
C GLN A 25 -130.69 86.25 171.99
N LEU A 26 -131.12 85.53 173.02
CA LEU A 26 -130.53 84.27 173.44
C LEU A 26 -130.88 83.15 172.43
N GLU A 27 -132.13 83.07 171.99
CA GLU A 27 -132.57 82.14 170.94
C GLU A 27 -131.86 82.40 169.60
N ARG A 28 -131.70 83.68 169.20
CA ARG A 28 -130.89 84.08 168.03
C ARG A 28 -129.42 83.66 168.17
N CYS A 29 -128.85 83.69 169.37
CA CYS A 29 -127.49 83.22 169.63
C CYS A 29 -127.38 81.69 169.53
N GLN A 30 -128.35 80.93 170.04
CA GLN A 30 -128.37 79.46 169.93
C GLN A 30 -128.52 79.00 168.48
N LEU A 31 -129.49 79.53 167.72
CA LEU A 31 -129.64 79.23 166.28
C LEU A 31 -128.36 79.49 165.49
N LYS A 32 -127.64 80.56 165.84
CA LYS A 32 -126.37 80.93 165.19
C LYS A 32 -125.20 80.03 165.61
N TYR A 33 -125.24 79.47 166.82
CA TYR A 33 -124.29 78.46 167.28
C TYR A 33 -124.53 77.11 166.60
N ASP A 34 -125.78 76.65 166.52
CA ASP A 34 -126.15 75.38 165.89
C ASP A 34 -125.82 75.35 164.39
N GLU A 35 -126.03 76.46 163.67
CA GLU A 35 -125.63 76.58 162.27
C GLU A 35 -124.08 76.58 162.09
N LEU A 36 -123.33 77.20 163.01
CA LEU A 36 -121.85 77.14 163.03
C LEU A 36 -121.33 75.73 163.37
N GLU A 37 -121.92 75.08 164.37
CA GLU A 37 -121.63 73.71 164.81
C GLU A 37 -121.87 72.70 163.66
N LYS A 38 -122.95 72.90 162.88
CA LYS A 38 -123.27 72.14 161.68
C LYS A 38 -122.27 72.40 160.55
N GLN A 39 -121.96 73.66 160.22
CA GLN A 39 -120.97 74.01 159.20
C GLN A 39 -119.57 73.45 159.54
N ASN A 40 -119.19 73.45 160.81
CA ASN A 40 -117.93 72.86 161.29
C ASN A 40 -117.89 71.33 161.09
N LYS A 41 -119.02 70.64 161.30
CA LYS A 41 -119.15 69.19 161.05
C LYS A 41 -119.09 68.86 159.56
N ASP A 42 -119.77 69.63 158.71
CA ASP A 42 -119.70 69.47 157.25
C ASP A 42 -118.27 69.72 156.72
N LEU A 43 -117.58 70.76 157.20
CA LEU A 43 -116.18 71.03 156.86
C LEU A 43 -115.25 69.90 157.29
N ALA A 44 -115.40 69.36 158.51
CA ALA A 44 -114.62 68.22 158.98
C ALA A 44 -114.84 66.96 158.11
N HIS A 45 -116.09 66.72 157.66
CA HIS A 45 -116.41 65.61 156.76
C HIS A 45 -115.81 65.79 155.36
N GLN A 46 -115.88 67.00 154.80
CA GLN A 46 -115.23 67.33 153.52
C GLN A 46 -113.71 67.15 153.60
N TYR A 47 -113.07 67.62 154.68
CA TYR A 47 -111.62 67.50 154.86
C TYR A 47 -111.16 66.03 154.97
N GLY A 48 -111.90 65.22 155.74
CA GLY A 48 -111.63 63.77 155.85
C GLY A 48 -111.81 63.01 154.53
N THR A 49 -112.76 63.46 153.69
CA THR A 49 -112.97 62.91 152.34
C THR A 49 -111.82 63.30 151.40
N LEU A 50 -111.41 64.57 151.41
CA LEU A 50 -110.31 65.09 150.59
C LEU A 50 -108.95 64.45 150.94
N GLU A 51 -108.67 64.24 152.23
CA GLU A 51 -107.46 63.55 152.69
C GLU A 51 -107.43 62.09 152.21
N LYS A 52 -108.58 61.44 152.12
CA LYS A 52 -108.71 60.08 151.57
C LYS A 52 -108.49 60.05 150.05
N ASP A 53 -109.16 60.91 149.29
CA ASP A 53 -109.02 60.96 147.82
C ASP A 53 -107.57 61.29 147.41
N LYS A 54 -106.91 62.20 148.14
CA LYS A 54 -105.48 62.50 148.02
C LYS A 54 -104.60 61.26 148.26
N LYS A 55 -104.92 60.43 149.26
CA LYS A 55 -104.18 59.19 149.56
C LYS A 55 -104.40 58.13 148.49
N ASP A 56 -105.63 57.94 148.02
CA ASP A 56 -105.97 56.92 147.03
C ASP A 56 -105.42 57.31 145.63
N THR A 57 -105.47 58.59 145.25
CA THR A 57 -104.84 59.09 144.00
C THR A 57 -103.31 59.02 144.04
N THR A 58 -102.65 59.41 145.15
CA THR A 58 -101.19 59.28 145.27
C THR A 58 -100.75 57.81 145.26
N GLN A 59 -101.47 56.90 145.91
CA GLN A 59 -101.14 55.48 145.84
C GLN A 59 -101.37 54.87 144.45
N HIS A 60 -102.39 55.32 143.70
CA HIS A 60 -102.56 54.96 142.30
C HIS A 60 -101.42 55.45 141.41
N LEU A 61 -100.99 56.71 141.59
CA LEU A 61 -99.86 57.30 140.86
C LEU A 61 -98.56 56.53 141.12
N ILE A 62 -98.24 56.20 142.38
CA ILE A 62 -97.04 55.40 142.72
C ILE A 62 -97.07 54.06 141.98
N ARG A 63 -98.16 53.29 142.06
CA ARG A 63 -98.28 52.00 141.37
C ARG A 63 -98.17 52.12 139.85
N SER A 64 -98.70 53.22 139.28
CA SER A 64 -98.62 53.49 137.83
C SER A 64 -97.20 53.83 137.39
N VAL A 65 -96.47 54.63 138.18
CA VAL A 65 -95.05 54.93 137.95
C VAL A 65 -94.20 53.67 138.08
N ASP A 66 -94.35 52.88 139.16
CA ASP A 66 -93.64 51.61 139.35
C ASP A 66 -93.88 50.61 138.20
N ALA A 67 -95.13 50.53 137.72
CA ALA A 67 -95.51 49.63 136.64
C ALA A 67 -95.07 50.13 135.25
N ASN A 68 -94.80 51.43 135.09
CA ASN A 68 -94.25 51.98 133.84
C ASN A 68 -92.73 51.97 133.86
N GLN A 69 -92.08 52.23 135.00
CA GLN A 69 -90.63 52.07 135.17
C GLN A 69 -90.21 50.65 134.78
N LYS A 70 -90.85 49.62 135.34
CA LYS A 70 -90.59 48.20 135.01
C LYS A 70 -90.83 47.83 133.53
N LYS A 71 -91.61 48.62 132.78
CA LYS A 71 -91.73 48.45 131.32
C LYS A 71 -90.59 49.15 130.58
N VAL A 72 -90.17 50.33 131.02
CA VAL A 72 -89.01 51.04 130.50
C VAL A 72 -87.74 50.22 130.74
N ASP A 73 -87.54 49.70 131.96
CA ASP A 73 -86.41 48.83 132.32
C ASP A 73 -86.35 47.61 131.39
N LYS A 74 -87.46 46.87 131.24
CA LYS A 74 -87.53 45.71 130.36
C LYS A 74 -87.35 46.05 128.87
N LEU A 75 -87.84 47.21 128.41
CA LEU A 75 -87.62 47.66 127.03
C LEU A 75 -86.16 48.08 126.79
N ALA A 76 -85.48 48.61 127.81
CA ALA A 76 -84.05 48.88 127.75
C ALA A 76 -83.24 47.58 127.69
N GLU A 77 -83.54 46.58 128.55
CA GLU A 77 -82.93 45.25 128.49
C GLU A 77 -83.09 44.58 127.11
N MET A 78 -84.30 44.68 126.52
CA MET A 78 -84.55 44.14 125.17
C MET A 78 -83.80 44.90 124.08
N LEU A 79 -83.72 46.23 124.16
CA LEU A 79 -83.00 47.06 123.18
C LEU A 79 -81.48 46.87 123.27
N GLU A 80 -80.94 46.71 124.49
CA GLU A 80 -79.51 46.43 124.72
C GLU A 80 -79.13 45.05 124.16
N SER A 81 -79.99 44.03 124.35
CA SER A 81 -79.81 42.72 123.72
C SER A 81 -79.87 42.80 122.19
N GLU A 82 -80.88 43.46 121.62
CA GLU A 82 -81.03 43.62 120.16
C GLU A 82 -79.85 44.39 119.55
N GLN A 83 -79.33 45.42 120.25
CA GLN A 83 -78.14 46.14 119.85
C GLN A 83 -76.87 45.27 119.94
N GLN A 84 -76.72 44.45 120.98
CA GLN A 84 -75.57 43.55 121.13
C GLN A 84 -75.58 42.43 120.07
N ASP A 85 -76.75 41.85 119.77
CA ASP A 85 -76.90 40.85 118.71
C ASP A 85 -76.57 41.46 117.34
N ALA A 86 -77.07 42.67 117.04
CA ALA A 86 -76.78 43.40 115.80
C ALA A 86 -75.30 43.83 115.68
N GLU A 87 -74.64 44.15 116.79
CA GLU A 87 -73.20 44.43 116.87
C GLU A 87 -72.38 43.17 116.57
N GLN A 88 -72.76 42.01 117.12
CA GLN A 88 -72.11 40.73 116.85
C GLN A 88 -72.33 40.23 115.41
N ASP A 89 -73.54 40.40 114.84
CA ASP A 89 -73.82 40.09 113.43
C ASP A 89 -73.02 41.00 112.48
N ARG A 90 -72.89 42.29 112.80
CA ARG A 90 -72.05 43.22 112.03
C ARG A 90 -70.59 42.80 112.06
N ASP A 91 -70.04 42.54 113.24
CA ASP A 91 -68.61 42.20 113.40
C ASP A 91 -68.26 40.85 112.77
N THR A 92 -69.17 39.86 112.84
CA THR A 92 -68.98 38.58 112.14
C THR A 92 -69.08 38.71 110.62
N MET A 93 -69.97 39.57 110.11
CA MET A 93 -70.06 39.89 108.66
C MET A 93 -68.82 40.66 108.17
N GLU A 94 -68.28 41.59 108.95
CA GLU A 94 -67.05 42.31 108.61
C GLU A 94 -65.83 41.36 108.60
N LEU A 95 -65.74 40.44 109.57
CA LEU A 95 -64.69 39.43 109.60
C LEU A 95 -64.78 38.45 108.43
N GLN A 96 -66.00 38.01 108.05
CA GLN A 96 -66.22 37.20 106.84
C GLN A 96 -65.83 37.96 105.57
N HIS A 97 -66.23 39.22 105.43
CA HIS A 97 -65.88 40.06 104.29
C HIS A 97 -64.35 40.28 104.19
N SER A 98 -63.69 40.53 105.31
CA SER A 98 -62.24 40.67 105.41
C SER A 98 -61.50 39.38 104.98
N SER A 99 -61.95 38.22 105.47
CA SER A 99 -61.41 36.92 105.05
C SER A 99 -61.61 36.66 103.54
N LEU A 100 -62.81 36.93 103.02
CA LEU A 100 -63.12 36.75 101.60
C LEU A 100 -62.27 37.67 100.71
N MET A 101 -62.09 38.93 101.11
CA MET A 101 -61.23 39.89 100.40
C MET A 101 -59.77 39.44 100.42
N GLN A 102 -59.27 38.95 101.56
CA GLN A 102 -57.91 38.41 101.66
C GLN A 102 -57.72 37.18 100.75
N ASP A 103 -58.70 36.28 100.65
CA ASP A 103 -58.63 35.13 99.76
C ASP A 103 -58.77 35.50 98.27
N GLN A 104 -59.56 36.52 97.92
CA GLN A 104 -59.58 37.08 96.57
C GLN A 104 -58.23 37.72 96.21
N ILE A 105 -57.58 38.42 97.14
CA ILE A 105 -56.22 38.97 96.97
C ILE A 105 -55.20 37.83 96.81
N ASN A 106 -55.24 36.81 97.66
CA ASN A 106 -54.35 35.64 97.62
C ASN A 106 -54.47 34.89 96.28
N THR A 107 -55.69 34.62 95.83
CA THR A 107 -55.97 33.93 94.56
C THR A 107 -55.59 34.78 93.35
N PHE A 108 -55.83 36.11 93.38
CA PHE A 108 -55.35 37.03 92.35
C PHE A 108 -53.82 37.01 92.22
N TYR A 109 -53.08 37.11 93.33
CA TYR A 109 -51.61 37.01 93.30
C TYR A 109 -51.12 35.64 92.80
N LEU A 110 -51.80 34.55 93.16
CA LEU A 110 -51.47 33.21 92.68
C LEU A 110 -51.71 33.05 91.17
N VAL A 111 -52.83 33.57 90.66
CA VAL A 111 -53.15 33.58 89.22
C VAL A 111 -52.15 34.47 88.46
N LYS A 112 -51.85 35.67 88.97
CA LYS A 112 -50.85 36.59 88.40
C LYS A 112 -49.47 35.92 88.30
N ARG A 113 -49.01 35.25 89.37
CA ARG A 113 -47.75 34.49 89.36
C ARG A 113 -47.76 33.36 88.32
N LYS A 114 -48.87 32.61 88.22
CA LYS A 114 -49.03 31.55 87.21
C LYS A 114 -49.09 32.08 85.77
N MET A 115 -49.60 33.29 85.56
CA MET A 115 -49.59 33.97 84.25
C MET A 115 -48.21 34.46 83.86
N VAL A 116 -47.43 35.05 84.78
CA VAL A 116 -46.04 35.47 84.53
C VAL A 116 -45.19 34.27 84.11
N VAL A 117 -45.13 33.21 84.92
CA VAL A 117 -44.36 32.00 84.60
C VAL A 117 -44.79 31.34 83.28
N ARG A 118 -46.06 31.51 82.87
CA ARG A 118 -46.54 31.05 81.55
C ARG A 118 -46.08 31.98 80.42
N ALA A 119 -46.07 33.29 80.63
CA ALA A 119 -45.58 34.27 79.65
C ALA A 119 -44.07 34.13 79.43
N ASP A 120 -43.29 33.98 80.50
CA ASP A 120 -41.84 33.74 80.43
C ASP A 120 -41.54 32.49 79.59
N LYS A 121 -42.28 31.40 79.82
CA LYS A 121 -42.16 30.15 79.05
C LYS A 121 -42.60 30.29 77.57
N TRP A 122 -43.56 31.17 77.26
CA TRP A 122 -43.91 31.46 75.86
C TRP A 122 -42.82 32.30 75.17
N HIS A 123 -42.21 33.26 75.86
CA HIS A 123 -41.10 34.07 75.33
C HIS A 123 -39.89 33.18 75.00
N GLU A 124 -39.48 32.32 75.93
CA GLU A 124 -38.42 31.33 75.72
C GLU A 124 -38.71 30.43 74.49
N MET A 125 -39.96 30.00 74.31
CA MET A 125 -40.32 29.15 73.17
C MET A 125 -40.30 29.91 71.83
N GLU A 126 -40.73 31.18 71.81
CA GLU A 126 -40.67 32.05 70.63
C GLU A 126 -39.21 32.37 70.25
N GLU A 127 -38.36 32.64 71.24
CA GLU A 127 -36.94 32.92 71.05
C GLU A 127 -36.18 31.69 70.52
N GLN A 128 -36.49 30.49 71.03
CA GLN A 128 -36.01 29.23 70.46
C GLN A 128 -36.51 28.99 69.03
N LEU A 129 -37.76 29.36 68.70
CA LEU A 129 -38.33 29.23 67.35
C LEU A 129 -37.64 30.19 66.37
N MET A 130 -37.43 31.45 66.76
CA MET A 130 -36.67 32.43 66.00
C MET A 130 -35.22 31.98 65.77
N GLN A 131 -34.55 31.44 66.79
CA GLN A 131 -33.19 30.90 66.67
C GLN A 131 -33.14 29.66 65.74
N LYS A 132 -34.13 28.76 65.80
CA LYS A 132 -34.19 27.63 64.86
C LYS A 132 -34.52 28.07 63.42
N LYS A 133 -35.23 29.20 63.26
CA LYS A 133 -35.51 29.79 61.96
C LYS A 133 -34.28 30.49 61.35
N SER A 134 -33.46 31.20 62.15
CA SER A 134 -32.21 31.80 61.66
C SER A 134 -31.16 30.74 61.30
N GLU A 135 -31.03 29.67 62.09
CA GLU A 135 -30.22 28.50 61.74
C GLU A 135 -30.67 27.85 60.43
N MET A 136 -31.97 27.69 60.22
CA MET A 136 -32.54 27.11 59.00
C MET A 136 -32.22 27.96 57.75
N VAL A 137 -32.41 29.28 57.83
CA VAL A 137 -32.11 30.20 56.73
C VAL A 137 -30.62 30.22 56.42
N SER A 138 -29.75 30.25 57.43
CA SER A 138 -28.29 30.21 57.23
C SER A 138 -27.81 28.92 56.56
N LEU A 139 -28.43 27.78 56.88
CA LEU A 139 -28.16 26.50 56.21
C LEU A 139 -28.70 26.47 54.77
N GLU A 140 -29.86 27.07 54.52
CA GLU A 140 -30.44 27.18 53.16
C GLU A 140 -29.58 28.08 52.26
N GLU A 141 -29.13 29.24 52.76
CA GLU A 141 -28.16 30.11 52.08
C GLU A 141 -26.85 29.36 51.76
N GLN A 142 -26.29 28.62 52.72
CA GLN A 142 -25.08 27.82 52.50
C GLN A 142 -25.26 26.74 51.42
N LEU A 143 -26.42 26.06 51.41
CA LEU A 143 -26.75 25.05 50.40
C LEU A 143 -26.99 25.66 49.01
N VAL A 144 -27.51 26.89 48.92
CA VAL A 144 -27.61 27.65 47.67
C VAL A 144 -26.22 28.01 47.15
N SER A 145 -25.35 28.60 47.98
CA SER A 145 -23.97 28.93 47.55
C SER A 145 -23.18 27.70 47.09
N GLN A 146 -23.27 26.57 47.81
CA GLN A 146 -22.62 25.32 47.38
C GLN A 146 -23.17 24.78 46.05
N ARG A 147 -24.48 24.90 45.82
CA ARG A 147 -25.09 24.56 44.52
C ARG A 147 -24.53 25.44 43.41
N GLU A 148 -24.48 26.75 43.62
CA GLU A 148 -23.97 27.73 42.63
C GLU A 148 -22.48 27.53 42.33
N GLU A 149 -21.65 27.24 43.34
CA GLU A 149 -20.24 26.87 43.13
C GLU A 149 -20.08 25.58 42.32
N HIS A 150 -20.89 24.54 42.60
CA HIS A 150 -20.86 23.29 41.85
C HIS A 150 -21.38 23.45 40.41
N GLU A 151 -22.47 24.21 40.21
CA GLU A 151 -23.01 24.59 38.90
C GLU A 151 -21.94 25.34 38.08
N ALA A 152 -21.27 26.33 38.67
CA ALA A 152 -20.18 27.06 38.02
C ALA A 152 -18.97 26.17 37.70
N ALA A 153 -18.60 25.24 38.59
CA ALA A 153 -17.51 24.30 38.36
C ALA A 153 -17.82 23.30 37.22
N ILE A 154 -19.04 22.75 37.18
CA ILE A 154 -19.52 21.87 36.09
C ILE A 154 -19.49 22.62 34.76
N ASN A 155 -20.05 23.83 34.70
CA ASN A 155 -20.04 24.66 33.50
C ASN A 155 -18.61 25.07 33.08
N SER A 156 -17.68 25.29 34.01
CA SER A 156 -16.27 25.53 33.70
C SER A 156 -15.59 24.31 33.08
N LEU A 157 -15.86 23.11 33.61
CA LEU A 157 -15.31 21.84 33.08
C LEU A 157 -15.91 21.50 31.71
N MET A 158 -17.22 21.67 31.52
CA MET A 158 -17.89 21.44 30.24
C MET A 158 -17.33 22.36 29.14
N ASN A 159 -17.16 23.66 29.43
CA ASN A 159 -16.55 24.60 28.48
C ASN A 159 -15.09 24.26 28.15
N LYS A 160 -14.29 23.81 29.13
CA LYS A 160 -12.91 23.33 28.89
C LYS A 160 -12.87 22.08 28.02
N ASN A 161 -13.80 21.14 28.22
CA ASN A 161 -13.89 19.94 27.39
C ASN A 161 -14.27 20.28 25.94
N LEU A 162 -15.26 21.17 25.74
CA LEU A 162 -15.64 21.66 24.41
C LEU A 162 -14.51 22.43 23.69
N GLU A 163 -13.64 23.12 24.43
CA GLU A 163 -12.44 23.73 23.86
C GLU A 163 -11.39 22.68 23.48
N GLY A 164 -11.16 21.67 24.32
CA GLY A 164 -10.30 20.54 24.01
C GLY A 164 -10.77 19.76 22.77
N GLU A 165 -12.08 19.55 22.62
CA GLU A 165 -12.68 18.93 21.43
C GLU A 165 -12.48 19.79 20.17
N ARG A 166 -12.59 21.13 20.27
CA ARG A 166 -12.22 22.06 19.18
C ARG A 166 -10.75 21.94 18.81
N GLU A 167 -9.83 22.04 19.77
CA GLU A 167 -8.40 21.92 19.50
C GLU A 167 -8.02 20.56 18.86
N ILE A 168 -8.67 19.47 19.29
CA ILE A 168 -8.47 18.13 18.70
C ILE A 168 -8.98 18.11 17.25
N MET A 169 -10.15 18.69 16.98
CA MET A 169 -10.71 18.77 15.62
C MET A 169 -9.84 19.62 14.69
N GLU A 170 -9.33 20.77 15.14
CA GLU A 170 -8.41 21.60 14.35
C GLU A 170 -7.07 20.90 14.07
N ARG A 171 -6.52 20.19 15.07
CA ARG A 171 -5.32 19.35 14.88
C ARG A 171 -5.57 18.19 13.93
N GLN A 172 -6.74 17.56 13.98
CA GLN A 172 -7.12 16.49 13.05
C GLN A 172 -7.23 17.02 11.63
N ASN A 173 -7.97 18.11 11.41
CA ASN A 173 -8.13 18.76 10.09
C ASN A 173 -6.77 19.14 9.49
N THR A 174 -5.87 19.76 10.25
CA THR A 174 -4.53 20.14 9.76
C THR A 174 -3.61 18.94 9.49
N VAL A 175 -3.80 17.81 10.18
CA VAL A 175 -3.15 16.53 9.85
C VAL A 175 -3.71 15.95 8.56
N ASP A 176 -5.03 15.96 8.38
CA ASP A 176 -5.69 15.39 7.20
C ASP A 176 -5.38 16.21 5.93
N GLU A 177 -5.45 17.55 5.98
CA GLU A 177 -4.96 18.44 4.91
C GLU A 177 -3.49 18.16 4.55
N CYS A 178 -2.65 17.88 5.54
CA CYS A 178 -1.24 17.54 5.33
C CYS A 178 -1.07 16.15 4.68
N ILE A 179 -1.92 15.18 5.01
CA ILE A 179 -1.96 13.86 4.41
C ILE A 179 -2.46 13.94 2.96
N GLU A 180 -3.55 14.66 2.69
CA GLU A 180 -4.07 14.88 1.34
C GLU A 180 -3.03 15.55 0.44
N SER A 181 -2.42 16.65 0.92
CA SER A 181 -1.37 17.38 0.18
C SER A 181 -0.16 16.49 -0.16
N LYS A 182 0.33 15.68 0.80
CA LYS A 182 1.40 14.71 0.56
C LYS A 182 0.98 13.59 -0.41
N THR A 183 -0.25 13.09 -0.27
CA THR A 183 -0.80 12.01 -1.10
C THR A 183 -0.95 12.46 -2.55
N LEU A 184 -1.52 13.64 -2.76
CA LEU A 184 -1.62 14.28 -4.08
C LEU A 184 -0.24 14.50 -4.70
N LYS A 185 0.73 15.00 -3.93
CA LYS A 185 2.11 15.18 -4.41
C LYS A 185 2.72 13.85 -4.90
N ILE A 186 2.66 12.80 -4.09
CA ILE A 186 3.19 11.46 -4.45
C ILE A 186 2.48 10.91 -5.69
N LEU A 187 1.15 11.06 -5.79
CA LEU A 187 0.37 10.63 -6.96
C LEU A 187 0.72 11.38 -8.25
N TRP A 188 1.19 12.63 -8.17
CA TRP A 188 1.73 13.37 -9.33
C TRP A 188 3.15 12.92 -9.67
N GLU A 189 4.04 12.77 -8.67
CA GLU A 189 5.41 12.31 -8.88
C GLU A 189 5.47 10.89 -9.50
N GLU A 190 4.64 9.96 -9.03
CA GLU A 190 4.49 8.62 -9.63
C GLU A 190 3.87 8.66 -11.03
N ARG A 191 2.89 9.53 -11.28
CA ARG A 191 2.27 9.70 -12.61
C ARG A 191 3.30 10.18 -13.63
N ASP A 192 4.13 11.15 -13.27
CA ASP A 192 5.15 11.70 -14.16
C ASP A 192 6.29 10.71 -14.37
N HIS A 193 6.69 9.96 -13.33
CA HIS A 193 7.68 8.89 -13.47
C HIS A 193 7.17 7.76 -14.38
N HIS A 194 5.94 7.29 -14.21
CA HIS A 194 5.32 6.29 -15.10
C HIS A 194 5.14 6.83 -16.53
N SER A 195 4.82 8.12 -16.70
CA SER A 195 4.79 8.81 -18.00
C SER A 195 6.17 8.83 -18.67
N GLU A 196 7.27 8.95 -17.92
CA GLU A 196 8.61 8.82 -18.45
C GLU A 196 8.97 7.37 -18.80
N GLN A 197 8.70 6.41 -17.90
CA GLN A 197 8.91 4.98 -18.15
C GLN A 197 8.20 4.52 -19.43
N LEU A 198 6.95 4.95 -19.67
CA LEU A 198 6.22 4.65 -20.90
C LEU A 198 6.91 5.20 -22.17
N LYS A 199 7.49 6.41 -22.12
CA LYS A 199 8.25 6.98 -23.24
C LYS A 199 9.54 6.19 -23.49
N GLN A 200 10.25 5.80 -22.43
CA GLN A 200 11.44 4.97 -22.51
C GLN A 200 11.13 3.58 -23.10
N LEU A 201 10.03 2.95 -22.67
CA LEU A 201 9.54 1.67 -23.21
C LEU A 201 9.15 1.78 -24.69
N GLN A 202 8.45 2.84 -25.10
CA GLN A 202 8.12 3.09 -26.51
C GLN A 202 9.38 3.27 -27.37
N PHE A 203 10.39 3.99 -26.88
CA PHE A 203 11.67 4.15 -27.57
C PHE A 203 12.44 2.82 -27.70
N LEU A 204 12.49 2.02 -26.62
CA LEU A 204 13.12 0.70 -26.63
C LEU A 204 12.39 -0.28 -27.56
N LEU A 205 11.05 -0.25 -27.58
CA LEU A 205 10.24 -1.05 -28.51
C LEU A 205 10.51 -0.66 -29.97
N TYR A 206 10.54 0.64 -30.29
CA TYR A 206 10.91 1.13 -31.62
C TYR A 206 12.32 0.65 -32.03
N LYS A 207 13.30 0.80 -31.14
CA LYS A 207 14.68 0.34 -31.39
C LYS A 207 14.76 -1.17 -31.58
N ASN A 208 13.99 -1.96 -30.82
CA ASN A 208 13.92 -3.41 -30.98
C ASN A 208 13.33 -3.81 -32.35
N VAL A 209 12.27 -3.16 -32.81
CA VAL A 209 11.67 -3.38 -34.14
C VAL A 209 12.63 -3.00 -35.28
N VAL A 210 13.48 -1.99 -35.11
CA VAL A 210 14.54 -1.67 -36.08
C VAL A 210 15.61 -2.76 -36.09
N LEU A 211 16.13 -3.16 -34.92
CA LEU A 211 17.16 -4.20 -34.79
C LEU A 211 16.70 -5.57 -35.31
N LEU A 212 15.42 -5.91 -35.17
CA LEU A 212 14.86 -7.13 -35.77
C LEU A 212 14.96 -7.10 -37.30
N LYS A 213 14.53 -6.00 -37.94
CA LYS A 213 14.65 -5.84 -39.41
C LYS A 213 16.09 -5.85 -39.90
N GLU A 214 17.01 -5.24 -39.15
CA GLU A 214 18.45 -5.29 -39.45
C GLU A 214 18.99 -6.72 -39.36
N ASN A 215 18.54 -7.50 -38.36
CA ASN A 215 18.91 -8.91 -38.22
C ASN A 215 18.35 -9.78 -39.36
N ASP A 216 17.10 -9.57 -39.76
CA ASP A 216 16.49 -10.25 -40.92
C ASP A 216 17.31 -10.01 -42.20
N ILE A 217 17.64 -8.75 -42.50
CA ILE A 217 18.46 -8.35 -43.65
C ILE A 217 19.88 -8.96 -43.59
N LEU A 218 20.48 -9.02 -42.40
CA LEU A 218 21.78 -9.66 -42.19
C LEU A 218 21.72 -11.19 -42.33
N GLN A 219 20.59 -11.81 -41.97
CA GLN A 219 20.35 -13.24 -42.15
C GLN A 219 20.18 -13.60 -43.62
N ASP A 220 19.39 -12.83 -44.37
CA ASP A 220 19.23 -13.01 -45.83
C ASP A 220 20.59 -12.89 -46.53
N LYS A 221 21.33 -11.80 -46.27
CA LYS A 221 22.67 -11.60 -46.83
C LYS A 221 23.67 -12.69 -46.45
N LYS A 222 23.53 -13.30 -45.26
CA LYS A 222 24.33 -14.47 -44.85
C LYS A 222 23.96 -15.72 -45.65
N MET A 223 22.69 -15.91 -46.02
CA MET A 223 22.26 -17.00 -46.90
C MET A 223 22.80 -16.81 -48.32
N ASP A 224 22.72 -15.59 -48.88
CA ASP A 224 23.29 -15.25 -50.19
C ASP A 224 24.79 -15.54 -50.25
N LEU A 225 25.57 -15.00 -49.30
CA LEU A 225 27.02 -15.23 -49.23
C LEU A 225 27.38 -16.72 -49.01
N CYS A 226 26.51 -17.49 -48.35
CA CYS A 226 26.67 -18.94 -48.22
C CYS A 226 26.47 -19.65 -49.57
N PHE A 227 25.45 -19.25 -50.33
CA PHE A 227 25.18 -19.76 -51.68
C PHE A 227 26.32 -19.43 -52.64
N GLU A 228 26.77 -18.17 -52.68
CA GLU A 228 27.93 -17.73 -53.49
C GLU A 228 29.20 -18.52 -53.13
N SER A 229 29.49 -18.68 -51.83
CA SER A 229 30.66 -19.42 -51.34
C SER A 229 30.63 -20.89 -51.76
N ASN A 230 29.47 -21.54 -51.70
CA ASN A 230 29.31 -22.92 -52.17
C ASN A 230 29.49 -23.03 -53.69
N HIS A 231 28.89 -22.12 -54.48
CA HIS A 231 29.06 -22.09 -55.94
C HIS A 231 30.53 -21.85 -56.35
N LEU A 232 31.24 -20.92 -55.68
CA LEU A 232 32.67 -20.69 -55.89
C LEU A 232 33.53 -21.91 -55.54
N LYS A 233 33.18 -22.63 -54.45
CA LYS A 233 33.83 -23.88 -54.04
C LYS A 233 33.62 -25.01 -55.05
N GLU A 234 32.42 -25.13 -55.63
CA GLU A 234 32.13 -26.07 -56.72
C GLU A 234 32.92 -25.71 -58.00
N GLY A 235 32.98 -24.42 -58.34
CA GLY A 235 33.83 -23.90 -59.43
C GLY A 235 35.30 -24.24 -59.23
N LEU A 236 35.84 -24.02 -58.03
CA LEU A 236 37.23 -24.36 -57.68
C LEU A 236 37.49 -25.86 -57.75
N ASN A 237 36.56 -26.70 -57.28
CA ASN A 237 36.68 -28.15 -57.38
C ASN A 237 36.73 -28.61 -58.85
N ARG A 238 35.89 -28.04 -59.72
CA ARG A 238 35.89 -28.29 -61.17
C ARG A 238 37.21 -27.89 -61.82
N ILE A 239 37.69 -26.67 -61.58
CA ILE A 239 38.98 -26.18 -62.11
C ILE A 239 40.16 -27.03 -61.60
N THR A 240 40.09 -27.51 -60.36
CA THR A 240 41.12 -28.42 -59.80
C THR A 240 41.12 -29.77 -60.50
N LEU A 241 39.95 -30.31 -60.84
CA LEU A 241 39.82 -31.55 -61.61
C LEU A 241 40.31 -31.39 -63.06
N GLU A 242 39.92 -30.30 -63.73
CA GLU A 242 40.40 -29.93 -65.08
C GLU A 242 41.94 -29.78 -65.08
N SER A 243 42.51 -29.06 -64.11
CA SER A 243 43.96 -28.93 -63.94
C SER A 243 44.67 -30.27 -63.74
N PHE A 244 44.06 -31.21 -63.01
CA PHE A 244 44.59 -32.57 -62.84
C PHE A 244 44.51 -33.42 -64.11
N ILE A 245 43.51 -33.19 -64.97
CA ILE A 245 43.40 -33.81 -66.30
C ILE A 245 44.47 -33.25 -67.23
N PHE A 246 44.53 -31.93 -67.42
CA PHE A 246 45.55 -31.29 -68.27
C PHE A 246 46.98 -31.63 -67.84
N LYS A 247 47.24 -31.77 -66.54
CA LYS A 247 48.56 -32.20 -66.02
C LYS A 247 48.90 -33.66 -66.33
N LYS A 248 47.91 -34.54 -66.51
CA LYS A 248 48.14 -35.90 -67.02
C LYS A 248 48.42 -35.89 -68.53
N GLU A 249 47.68 -35.08 -69.28
CA GLU A 249 47.86 -34.91 -70.72
C GLU A 249 49.24 -34.30 -71.04
N GLU A 250 49.66 -33.27 -70.31
CA GLU A 250 51.02 -32.72 -70.36
C GLU A 250 52.08 -33.82 -70.10
N GLN A 251 51.90 -34.63 -69.06
CA GLN A 251 52.82 -35.74 -68.74
C GLN A 251 52.79 -36.87 -69.77
N GLN A 252 51.71 -37.04 -70.53
CA GLN A 252 51.65 -37.99 -71.64
C GLN A 252 52.36 -37.41 -72.87
N LEU A 253 52.02 -36.19 -73.29
CA LEU A 253 52.65 -35.49 -74.41
C LEU A 253 54.16 -35.33 -74.20
N MET A 254 54.61 -35.10 -72.96
CA MET A 254 56.04 -35.03 -72.63
C MET A 254 56.75 -36.39 -72.82
N LYS A 255 56.09 -37.52 -72.53
CA LYS A 255 56.63 -38.87 -72.80
C LYS A 255 56.65 -39.16 -74.30
N GLU A 256 55.60 -38.78 -75.02
CA GLU A 256 55.51 -38.95 -76.48
C GLU A 256 56.58 -38.10 -77.20
N LEU A 257 56.77 -36.85 -76.78
CA LEU A 257 57.84 -35.97 -77.27
C LEU A 257 59.22 -36.57 -77.01
N GLN A 258 59.48 -37.10 -75.81
CA GLN A 258 60.74 -37.75 -75.47
C GLN A 258 60.96 -39.04 -76.27
N LYS A 259 59.90 -39.82 -76.55
CA LYS A 259 59.94 -41.00 -77.42
C LYS A 259 60.30 -40.61 -78.86
N VAL A 260 59.57 -39.66 -79.44
CA VAL A 260 59.82 -39.15 -80.81
C VAL A 260 61.22 -38.52 -80.94
N LYS A 261 61.73 -37.90 -79.87
CA LYS A 261 63.11 -37.39 -79.83
C LYS A 261 64.15 -38.53 -79.94
N VAL A 262 63.97 -39.62 -79.19
CA VAL A 262 64.84 -40.81 -79.29
C VAL A 262 64.73 -41.44 -80.68
N GLU A 263 63.52 -41.67 -81.17
CA GLU A 263 63.28 -42.22 -82.52
C GLU A 263 63.91 -41.37 -83.64
N ARG A 264 63.94 -40.04 -83.47
CA ARG A 264 64.64 -39.11 -84.37
C ARG A 264 66.16 -39.20 -84.24
N GLU A 265 66.71 -39.38 -83.04
CA GLU A 265 68.15 -39.56 -82.83
C GLU A 265 68.62 -40.90 -83.40
N ASP A 266 67.86 -41.99 -83.19
CA ASP A 266 68.08 -43.29 -83.81
C ASP A 266 67.99 -43.22 -85.35
N PHE A 267 66.98 -42.53 -85.90
CA PHE A 267 66.86 -42.31 -87.35
C PHE A 267 68.05 -41.52 -87.92
N ILE A 268 68.58 -40.53 -87.20
CA ILE A 268 69.78 -39.79 -87.60
C ILE A 268 71.02 -40.70 -87.59
N ILE A 269 71.13 -41.63 -86.63
CA ILE A 269 72.22 -42.62 -86.58
C ILE A 269 72.09 -43.60 -87.75
N ALA A 270 70.90 -44.18 -87.98
CA ALA A 270 70.62 -45.09 -89.08
C ALA A 270 70.88 -44.43 -90.45
N HIS A 271 70.42 -43.19 -90.65
CA HIS A 271 70.67 -42.43 -91.88
C HIS A 271 72.17 -42.17 -92.11
N LYS A 272 72.94 -41.84 -91.06
CA LYS A 272 74.41 -41.71 -91.16
C LYS A 272 75.08 -43.03 -91.54
N SER A 273 74.65 -44.14 -90.95
CA SER A 273 75.17 -45.48 -91.27
C SER A 273 74.89 -45.85 -92.73
N MET A 274 73.64 -45.69 -93.19
CA MET A 274 73.22 -45.91 -94.57
C MET A 274 73.96 -45.01 -95.56
N LEU A 275 74.28 -43.77 -95.19
CA LEU A 275 75.02 -42.84 -96.04
C LEU A 275 76.48 -43.27 -96.18
N ALA A 276 77.13 -43.71 -95.09
CA ALA A 276 78.48 -44.28 -95.13
C ALA A 276 78.54 -45.60 -95.94
N GLU A 277 77.55 -46.48 -95.79
CA GLU A 277 77.41 -47.70 -96.60
C GLU A 277 77.25 -47.38 -98.09
N LYS A 278 76.41 -46.39 -98.42
CA LYS A 278 76.23 -45.89 -99.79
C LYS A 278 77.51 -45.27 -100.38
N GLU A 279 78.38 -44.70 -99.56
CA GLU A 279 79.69 -44.19 -99.98
C GLU A 279 80.68 -45.33 -100.19
N ALA A 280 80.75 -46.32 -99.29
CA ALA A 280 81.55 -47.52 -99.50
C ALA A 280 81.13 -48.32 -100.76
N LEU A 281 79.82 -48.43 -101.03
CA LEU A 281 79.29 -49.03 -102.26
C LEU A 281 79.66 -48.21 -103.51
N ARG A 282 79.72 -46.87 -103.43
CA ARG A 282 80.21 -46.02 -104.53
C ARG A 282 81.69 -46.25 -104.81
N GLU A 283 82.53 -46.34 -103.78
CA GLU A 283 83.95 -46.68 -103.93
C GLU A 283 84.14 -48.07 -104.54
N GLN A 284 83.36 -49.06 -104.08
CA GLN A 284 83.38 -50.42 -104.62
C GLN A 284 82.97 -50.45 -106.10
N VAL A 285 81.89 -49.75 -106.48
CA VAL A 285 81.46 -49.62 -107.90
C VAL A 285 82.49 -48.87 -108.75
N ALA A 286 83.14 -47.83 -108.22
CA ALA A 286 84.22 -47.13 -108.92
C ALA A 286 85.43 -48.03 -109.15
N SER A 287 85.81 -48.85 -108.15
CA SER A 287 86.86 -49.85 -108.24
C SER A 287 86.54 -50.92 -109.30
N VAL A 288 85.34 -51.51 -109.24
CA VAL A 288 84.87 -52.51 -110.22
C VAL A 288 84.76 -51.92 -111.63
N SER A 289 84.34 -50.66 -111.79
CA SER A 289 84.32 -49.99 -113.09
C SER A 289 85.74 -49.80 -113.66
N LYS A 290 86.73 -49.50 -112.81
CA LYS A 290 88.14 -49.36 -113.20
C LYS A 290 88.76 -50.71 -113.60
N GLU A 291 88.48 -51.77 -112.84
CA GLU A 291 88.87 -53.15 -113.14
C GLU A 291 88.23 -53.63 -114.47
N SER A 292 86.94 -53.35 -114.66
CA SER A 292 86.19 -53.67 -115.88
C SER A 292 86.78 -52.98 -117.11
N ARG A 293 87.04 -51.67 -117.06
CA ARG A 293 87.68 -50.93 -118.18
C ARG A 293 89.06 -51.50 -118.53
N ARG A 294 89.86 -51.96 -117.56
CA ARG A 294 91.14 -52.62 -117.84
C ARG A 294 90.92 -53.92 -118.63
N LYS A 295 89.98 -54.76 -118.19
CA LYS A 295 89.66 -56.02 -118.88
C LYS A 295 89.03 -55.83 -120.26
N THR A 296 88.24 -54.78 -120.48
CA THR A 296 87.73 -54.43 -121.82
C THR A 296 88.88 -54.05 -122.75
N ALA A 297 89.83 -53.22 -122.29
CA ALA A 297 91.01 -52.86 -123.09
C ALA A 297 91.91 -54.08 -123.40
N GLU A 298 92.12 -54.97 -122.43
CA GLU A 298 92.81 -56.26 -122.63
C GLU A 298 92.08 -57.13 -123.69
N ALA A 299 90.75 -57.20 -123.64
CA ALA A 299 89.94 -57.99 -124.56
C ALA A 299 89.88 -57.41 -125.99
N ASP A 300 89.83 -56.08 -126.14
CA ASP A 300 89.82 -55.43 -127.45
C ASP A 300 91.19 -55.45 -128.13
N GLN A 301 92.29 -55.43 -127.36
CA GLN A 301 93.63 -55.71 -127.90
C GLN A 301 93.71 -57.13 -128.50
N LEU A 302 93.30 -58.15 -127.74
CA LEU A 302 93.29 -59.56 -128.21
C LEU A 302 92.37 -59.75 -129.43
N ARG A 303 91.25 -59.00 -129.51
CA ARG A 303 90.33 -59.00 -130.65
C ARG A 303 91.00 -58.46 -131.93
N ALA A 304 91.82 -57.41 -131.81
CA ALA A 304 92.55 -56.84 -132.94
C ALA A 304 93.62 -57.80 -133.48
N GLU A 305 94.37 -58.45 -132.58
CA GLU A 305 95.36 -59.48 -132.93
C GLU A 305 94.71 -60.65 -133.68
N PHE A 306 93.55 -61.16 -133.21
CA PHE A 306 92.80 -62.22 -133.88
C PHE A 306 92.27 -61.84 -135.28
N GLN A 307 91.87 -60.58 -135.49
CA GLN A 307 91.41 -60.11 -136.81
C GLN A 307 92.54 -60.04 -137.84
N MET A 308 93.77 -59.69 -137.43
CA MET A 308 94.93 -59.70 -138.34
C MET A 308 95.24 -61.12 -138.82
N GLU A 309 95.31 -62.10 -137.92
CA GLU A 309 95.63 -63.48 -138.30
C GLU A 309 94.51 -64.12 -139.15
N SER A 310 93.24 -63.83 -138.82
CA SER A 310 92.09 -64.26 -139.65
C SER A 310 92.11 -63.67 -141.07
N SER A 311 92.67 -62.47 -141.24
CA SER A 311 92.79 -61.82 -142.57
C SER A 311 93.91 -62.45 -143.40
N ARG A 312 95.04 -62.76 -142.75
CA ARG A 312 96.20 -63.44 -143.32
C ARG A 312 95.88 -64.87 -143.81
N ILE A 313 95.04 -65.62 -143.09
CA ILE A 313 94.59 -66.96 -143.51
C ILE A 313 93.81 -66.89 -144.84
N ARG A 314 92.85 -65.97 -144.98
CA ARG A 314 92.05 -65.85 -146.21
C ARG A 314 92.86 -65.49 -147.45
N GLN A 315 93.93 -64.69 -147.29
CA GLN A 315 94.84 -64.37 -148.40
C GLN A 315 95.57 -65.63 -148.90
N LEU A 316 96.01 -66.51 -147.99
CA LEU A 316 96.62 -67.80 -148.33
C LEU A 316 95.63 -68.75 -149.02
N GLU A 317 94.37 -68.80 -148.59
CA GLU A 317 93.34 -69.63 -149.25
C GLU A 317 93.05 -69.17 -150.69
N GLY A 318 93.02 -67.86 -150.95
CA GLY A 318 92.84 -67.32 -152.31
C GLY A 318 93.94 -67.76 -153.27
N VAL A 319 95.20 -67.59 -152.86
CA VAL A 319 96.39 -67.99 -153.65
C VAL A 319 96.41 -69.51 -153.88
N MET A 320 96.01 -70.31 -152.89
CA MET A 320 95.90 -71.76 -153.05
C MET A 320 94.86 -72.16 -154.10
N GLN A 321 93.69 -71.52 -154.14
CA GLN A 321 92.65 -71.81 -155.14
C GLN A 321 93.09 -71.40 -156.55
N GLU A 322 93.76 -70.24 -156.70
CA GLU A 322 94.26 -69.75 -157.99
C GLU A 322 95.31 -70.70 -158.60
N ALA A 323 96.25 -71.20 -157.79
CA ALA A 323 97.22 -72.20 -158.22
C ALA A 323 96.56 -73.53 -158.69
N VAL A 324 95.51 -73.98 -158.00
CA VAL A 324 94.76 -75.21 -158.36
C VAL A 324 94.01 -75.06 -159.70
N ILE A 325 93.51 -73.87 -160.02
CA ILE A 325 92.82 -73.59 -161.30
C ILE A 325 93.80 -73.65 -162.49
N ILE A 326 95.01 -73.11 -162.32
CA ILE A 326 96.06 -73.12 -163.35
C ILE A 326 96.59 -74.54 -163.58
N LEU A 327 96.87 -75.29 -162.51
CA LEU A 327 97.25 -76.71 -162.60
C LEU A 327 96.20 -77.55 -163.34
N ARG A 328 94.91 -77.32 -163.11
CA ARG A 328 93.83 -78.04 -163.81
C ARG A 328 93.78 -77.76 -165.32
N HIS A 329 94.07 -76.52 -165.74
CA HIS A 329 94.18 -76.16 -167.16
C HIS A 329 95.42 -76.75 -167.86
N ILE A 330 96.50 -77.03 -167.12
CA ILE A 330 97.69 -77.71 -167.67
C ILE A 330 97.41 -79.21 -167.94
N MET A 331 96.51 -79.82 -167.19
CA MET A 331 96.28 -81.28 -167.25
C MET A 331 95.20 -81.75 -168.26
N THR A 332 94.39 -80.86 -168.83
CA THR A 332 93.12 -81.27 -169.46
C THR A 332 93.08 -81.11 -170.99
N ASP A 333 93.66 -80.03 -171.55
CA ASP A 333 93.59 -79.75 -173.00
C ASP A 333 94.95 -79.93 -173.68
N SER A 334 95.08 -80.98 -174.50
CA SER A 334 96.34 -81.42 -175.10
C SER A 334 96.25 -81.57 -176.62
N GLU A 335 96.30 -80.46 -177.38
CA GLU A 335 96.41 -80.54 -178.85
C GLU A 335 97.22 -79.41 -179.55
N LYS A 336 98.20 -78.82 -178.86
CA LYS A 336 99.36 -78.11 -179.47
C LYS A 336 100.54 -77.99 -178.50
N PRO A 337 101.78 -78.36 -178.90
CA PRO A 337 102.95 -78.27 -178.01
C PRO A 337 103.49 -76.84 -177.78
N SER A 338 102.92 -75.81 -178.43
CA SER A 338 103.39 -74.42 -178.32
C SER A 338 102.67 -73.56 -177.25
N GLU A 339 101.74 -74.13 -176.48
CA GLU A 339 100.93 -73.38 -175.50
C GLU A 339 101.26 -73.74 -174.03
N THR A 340 102.07 -74.78 -173.81
CA THR A 340 102.35 -75.35 -172.48
C THR A 340 103.37 -74.52 -171.68
N GLU A 341 104.36 -73.92 -172.34
CA GLU A 341 105.46 -73.19 -171.67
C GLU A 341 104.98 -71.93 -170.96
N TRP A 342 104.12 -71.12 -171.60
CA TRP A 342 103.63 -69.87 -171.01
C TRP A 342 102.77 -70.09 -169.76
N LYS A 343 101.96 -71.16 -169.75
CA LYS A 343 101.14 -71.57 -168.60
C LYS A 343 102.02 -71.98 -167.40
N MET A 344 103.20 -72.57 -167.65
CA MET A 344 104.14 -72.96 -166.60
C MET A 344 104.88 -71.75 -165.99
N LEU A 345 105.24 -70.74 -166.81
CA LEU A 345 105.83 -69.49 -166.33
C LEU A 345 104.88 -68.72 -165.39
N ARG A 346 103.58 -68.66 -165.70
CA ARG A 346 102.59 -67.94 -164.88
C ARG A 346 102.38 -68.57 -163.49
N LEU A 347 102.55 -69.89 -163.35
CA LEU A 347 102.45 -70.58 -162.06
C LEU A 347 103.62 -70.22 -161.12
N LEU A 348 104.83 -70.01 -161.66
CA LEU A 348 106.00 -69.61 -160.88
C LEU A 348 105.88 -68.18 -160.33
N GLU A 349 105.34 -67.26 -161.11
CA GLU A 349 105.14 -65.84 -160.75
C GLU A 349 104.22 -65.68 -159.52
N ILE A 350 103.12 -66.45 -159.48
CA ILE A 350 102.17 -66.44 -158.36
C ILE A 350 102.81 -67.00 -157.09
N LEU A 351 103.57 -68.10 -157.18
CA LEU A 351 104.21 -68.74 -156.02
C LEU A 351 105.38 -67.94 -155.43
N GLN A 352 106.03 -67.07 -156.21
CA GLN A 352 107.09 -66.20 -155.70
C GLN A 352 106.58 -64.93 -155.01
N SER A 353 105.29 -64.61 -155.10
CA SER A 353 104.71 -63.35 -154.62
C SER A 353 104.32 -63.33 -153.12
N THR A 354 104.53 -64.43 -152.37
CA THR A 354 103.95 -64.61 -151.02
C THR A 354 104.93 -65.11 -149.95
N ALA A 355 105.76 -64.21 -149.38
CA ALA A 355 106.48 -64.44 -148.12
C ALA A 355 106.69 -63.12 -147.31
N PRO A 356 106.65 -63.11 -145.95
CA PRO A 356 106.35 -61.88 -145.19
C PRO A 356 107.33 -61.45 -144.08
N GLN A 357 107.19 -60.19 -143.65
CA GLN A 357 107.70 -59.59 -142.40
C GLN A 357 106.61 -58.65 -141.83
N GLY A 358 106.46 -58.35 -140.54
CA GLY A 358 107.15 -58.84 -139.34
C GLY A 358 107.19 -57.75 -138.23
N MET A 359 106.37 -57.86 -137.17
CA MET A 359 106.31 -56.89 -136.06
C MET A 359 105.76 -57.50 -134.74
N GLY A 360 105.97 -56.83 -133.60
CA GLY A 360 105.42 -57.21 -132.29
C GLY A 360 105.98 -56.39 -131.11
N SER A 361 105.71 -56.82 -129.87
CA SER A 361 106.19 -56.27 -128.57
C SER A 361 105.51 -54.97 -128.05
N VAL A 362 105.43 -54.64 -126.75
CA VAL A 362 104.90 -55.33 -125.53
C VAL A 362 105.10 -54.42 -124.27
N LEU A 363 104.01 -54.19 -123.51
CA LEU A 363 103.86 -54.00 -122.03
C LEU A 363 104.77 -53.05 -121.17
N ASN A 364 104.16 -52.22 -120.29
CA ASN A 364 104.68 -51.61 -119.01
C ASN A 364 103.53 -50.78 -118.32
N LYS A 365 103.45 -50.37 -117.02
CA LYS A 365 104.18 -50.69 -115.75
C LYS A 365 103.30 -50.55 -114.44
N SER A 366 103.53 -49.56 -113.54
CA SER A 366 102.99 -49.38 -112.14
C SER A 366 103.39 -47.95 -111.60
N PRO A 367 103.23 -47.45 -110.32
CA PRO A 367 102.69 -48.02 -109.05
C PRO A 367 101.93 -47.06 -108.02
N GLU A 368 101.49 -47.62 -106.87
CA GLU A 368 101.52 -47.14 -105.44
C GLU A 368 100.88 -45.83 -104.80
N LYS A 369 100.43 -46.01 -103.51
CA LYS A 369 100.49 -45.12 -102.28
C LYS A 369 99.55 -43.91 -101.97
N SER A 370 98.99 -43.82 -100.73
CA SER A 370 99.39 -42.86 -99.62
C SER A 370 98.32 -42.50 -98.51
N SER A 371 98.78 -42.21 -97.26
CA SER A 371 98.29 -41.30 -96.13
C SER A 371 96.78 -40.98 -95.85
N ARG A 372 96.20 -40.84 -94.62
CA ARG A 372 96.52 -40.36 -93.22
C ARG A 372 96.20 -38.86 -92.90
N GLY A 373 95.40 -38.56 -91.83
CA GLY A 373 95.03 -37.19 -91.34
C GLY A 373 94.46 -37.13 -89.89
N GLN A 374 94.30 -35.93 -89.24
CA GLN A 374 94.06 -35.79 -87.76
C GLN A 374 93.55 -34.38 -87.24
N LYS A 375 93.02 -34.31 -85.98
CA LYS A 375 92.77 -33.13 -85.05
C LYS A 375 91.50 -32.25 -85.30
N SER A 376 90.96 -31.40 -84.39
CA SER A 376 91.46 -30.64 -83.19
C SER A 376 90.44 -30.44 -82.02
N GLN A 377 90.81 -29.70 -80.94
CA GLN A 377 90.00 -29.37 -79.72
C GLN A 377 90.07 -27.87 -79.29
N THR A 378 89.08 -27.40 -78.50
CA THR A 378 89.04 -26.18 -77.60
C THR A 378 87.73 -26.20 -76.76
N THR A 379 87.44 -25.47 -75.65
CA THR A 379 88.16 -24.93 -74.44
C THR A 379 87.12 -24.56 -73.34
N ASP A 380 87.54 -24.35 -72.08
CA ASP A 380 86.68 -24.15 -70.88
C ASP A 380 86.33 -22.69 -70.47
N HIS A 381 85.27 -22.49 -69.66
CA HIS A 381 85.37 -22.00 -68.25
C HIS A 381 84.02 -21.95 -67.46
N LYS A 382 84.09 -21.53 -66.18
CA LYS A 382 83.13 -21.72 -65.04
C LYS A 382 83.12 -20.42 -64.17
N PRO A 383 82.53 -20.28 -62.94
CA PRO A 383 81.57 -21.10 -62.17
C PRO A 383 80.45 -20.33 -61.39
N ALA A 384 79.53 -21.06 -60.72
CA ALA A 384 78.85 -20.61 -59.49
C ALA A 384 78.36 -21.79 -58.60
N ARG A 385 78.10 -21.53 -57.31
CA ARG A 385 77.45 -22.42 -56.31
C ARG A 385 75.94 -22.09 -56.23
N SER A 386 75.03 -22.91 -55.70
CA SER A 386 75.07 -23.60 -54.39
C SER A 386 74.26 -24.91 -54.30
N TRP A 387 74.27 -25.51 -53.11
CA TRP A 387 73.63 -26.77 -52.72
C TRP A 387 72.65 -26.51 -51.56
N ASN A 388 71.53 -27.23 -51.47
CA ASN A 388 70.93 -27.63 -50.18
C ASN A 388 69.77 -28.64 -50.37
N PRO A 389 69.91 -29.89 -49.87
CA PRO A 389 68.80 -30.81 -49.69
C PRO A 389 68.75 -31.44 -48.27
N SER A 390 67.64 -31.29 -47.52
CA SER A 390 67.36 -32.14 -46.35
C SER A 390 65.92 -32.10 -45.81
N GLN A 391 65.40 -33.30 -45.52
CA GLN A 391 64.54 -33.72 -44.40
C GLN A 391 63.19 -32.98 -44.16
N ARG A 392 62.02 -33.61 -43.96
CA ARG A 392 61.57 -34.99 -43.61
C ARG A 392 61.56 -35.36 -42.11
N ASN A 393 60.51 -34.92 -41.39
CA ASN A 393 59.83 -35.54 -40.23
C ASN A 393 58.40 -34.91 -40.17
N ARG A 394 57.28 -35.54 -39.80
CA ARG A 394 56.88 -36.30 -38.58
C ARG A 394 56.96 -35.41 -37.31
N VAL A 395 56.01 -35.37 -36.38
CA VAL A 395 55.04 -36.37 -35.87
C VAL A 395 53.62 -35.74 -35.66
N CYS A 396 52.61 -36.55 -35.30
CA CYS A 396 51.22 -36.19 -35.01
C CYS A 396 50.97 -35.80 -33.52
N PHE A 397 49.70 -35.88 -33.07
CA PHE A 397 49.11 -35.41 -31.80
C PHE A 397 48.87 -33.88 -31.74
N LEU A 398 47.76 -33.36 -31.18
CA LEU A 398 46.70 -33.99 -30.36
C LEU A 398 45.30 -33.96 -31.03
N PHE A 399 44.38 -34.77 -30.49
CA PHE A 399 42.94 -34.85 -30.78
C PHE A 399 42.24 -35.16 -29.44
N LEU A 400 40.94 -34.87 -29.30
CA LEU A 400 40.13 -34.96 -28.06
C LEU A 400 40.54 -33.89 -27.00
N GLU A 401 39.65 -33.38 -26.14
CA GLU A 401 38.19 -33.45 -26.07
C GLU A 401 37.63 -32.23 -25.30
N HIS A 402 36.35 -31.88 -25.52
CA HIS A 402 35.35 -31.67 -24.47
C HIS A 402 34.03 -31.15 -25.06
N THR A 403 33.06 -32.05 -25.19
CA THR A 403 31.66 -31.72 -25.47
C THR A 403 30.80 -31.88 -24.23
N ALA A 404 29.88 -30.94 -24.02
CA ALA A 404 28.61 -31.04 -23.30
C ALA A 404 28.60 -31.58 -21.85
N ALA A 405 28.07 -30.76 -20.94
CA ALA A 405 27.32 -31.21 -19.78
C ALA A 405 26.01 -30.41 -19.68
N VAL A 406 24.88 -31.10 -19.77
CA VAL A 406 23.51 -30.60 -19.61
C VAL A 406 22.76 -31.65 -18.77
N SER A 407 21.66 -31.26 -18.12
CA SER A 407 20.81 -32.01 -17.16
C SER A 407 21.22 -31.73 -15.71
N SER A 408 20.46 -30.92 -14.95
CA SER A 408 19.12 -31.13 -14.36
C SER A 408 19.14 -31.89 -13.03
N GLN A 409 18.60 -31.28 -11.97
CA GLN A 409 17.99 -32.02 -10.86
C GLN A 409 16.87 -31.21 -10.20
N GLN A 410 15.89 -31.89 -9.61
CA GLN A 410 14.67 -31.32 -9.02
C GLN A 410 14.52 -31.69 -7.54
N HIS A 411 13.59 -30.99 -6.86
CA HIS A 411 12.75 -31.44 -5.74
C HIS A 411 13.37 -32.07 -4.47
N SER A 412 13.32 -31.27 -3.39
CA SER A 412 12.88 -31.64 -2.04
C SER A 412 12.45 -30.33 -1.32
N GLY A 413 11.68 -30.29 -0.23
CA GLY A 413 11.03 -31.35 0.55
C GLY A 413 10.64 -30.82 1.95
N LEU A 414 9.34 -30.54 2.12
CA LEU A 414 8.48 -30.66 3.33
C LEU A 414 9.12 -30.93 4.72
N ASP A 415 8.79 -30.08 5.70
CA ASP A 415 8.05 -30.39 6.97
C ASP A 415 8.10 -29.19 7.95
N GLN A 416 7.03 -28.67 8.59
CA GLN A 416 6.02 -29.18 9.56
C GLN A 416 6.34 -28.91 11.06
N SER A 417 5.77 -27.82 11.61
CA SER A 417 5.06 -27.73 12.93
C SER A 417 5.81 -28.11 14.24
N PRO A 418 5.22 -28.09 15.48
CA PRO A 418 3.87 -27.67 15.93
C PRO A 418 3.79 -26.77 17.22
N GLY A 419 2.59 -26.22 17.48
CA GLY A 419 2.03 -25.96 18.83
C GLY A 419 2.45 -24.67 19.59
N THR A 420 1.72 -24.20 20.62
CA THR A 420 0.40 -24.62 21.17
C THR A 420 -0.23 -23.53 22.08
N SER A 421 -1.55 -23.66 22.38
CA SER A 421 -2.33 -22.90 23.40
C SER A 421 -2.60 -21.40 23.13
N ALA A 422 -3.64 -20.74 23.65
CA ALA A 422 -5.02 -21.08 24.10
C ALA A 422 -5.75 -19.71 24.37
N VAL A 423 -7.08 -19.54 24.40
CA VAL A 423 -7.99 -19.85 25.54
C VAL A 423 -9.45 -19.41 25.20
N ARG A 424 -10.43 -20.27 25.54
CA ARG A 424 -11.90 -20.03 25.77
C ARG A 424 -12.87 -19.62 24.63
N ARG A 425 -14.15 -19.86 24.98
CA ARG A 425 -15.45 -19.92 24.26
C ARG A 425 -16.53 -20.12 25.38
N PRO A 426 -17.86 -20.25 25.12
CA PRO A 426 -18.74 -19.68 24.10
C PRO A 426 -19.51 -18.48 24.76
N PRO A 427 -20.86 -18.35 24.95
CA PRO A 427 -22.07 -19.07 24.52
C PRO A 427 -22.87 -18.28 23.43
N ALA A 428 -24.19 -18.09 23.61
CA ALA A 428 -25.15 -17.36 22.78
C ALA A 428 -26.40 -16.97 23.61
N LEU A 429 -27.33 -16.14 23.09
CA LEU A 429 -28.79 -16.43 23.03
C LEU A 429 -29.66 -15.27 22.49
N SER A 430 -30.83 -15.66 21.96
CA SER A 430 -32.13 -14.93 21.88
C SER A 430 -32.35 -13.67 21.01
N ALA A 431 -33.51 -13.71 20.34
CA ALA A 431 -34.45 -12.63 20.02
C ALA A 431 -35.88 -13.16 20.36
N PRO A 432 -36.99 -12.40 20.26
CA PRO A 432 -37.21 -10.95 20.12
C PRO A 432 -37.81 -10.34 21.41
N PRO A 433 -38.50 -9.18 21.39
CA PRO A 433 -39.98 -9.20 21.39
C PRO A 433 -40.64 -8.11 20.49
N ALA A 434 -41.94 -7.83 20.71
CA ALA A 434 -42.85 -7.12 19.80
C ALA A 434 -43.25 -5.68 20.22
N ASP A 435 -44.21 -5.10 19.50
CA ASP A 435 -44.82 -3.76 19.65
C ASP A 435 -45.48 -3.50 21.03
N PRO A 436 -45.85 -2.24 21.35
CA PRO A 436 -47.24 -1.86 21.07
C PRO A 436 -47.53 -0.39 20.65
N GLU A 437 -48.69 -0.24 20.01
CA GLU A 437 -49.64 0.90 19.94
C GLU A 437 -49.22 2.33 20.36
N ALA A 438 -49.26 3.28 19.40
CA ALA A 438 -50.08 4.51 19.43
C ALA A 438 -49.84 5.36 18.13
N GLY A 439 -50.80 6.12 17.59
CA GLY A 439 -52.19 6.29 18.00
C GLY A 439 -52.74 7.73 17.84
N ALA A 440 -52.70 8.33 16.64
CA ALA A 440 -53.37 9.62 16.39
C ALA A 440 -53.72 9.84 14.90
N SER A 441 -55.01 10.09 14.62
CA SER A 441 -55.46 10.76 13.39
C SER A 441 -55.29 12.29 13.53
N PRO A 442 -55.44 13.06 12.44
CA PRO A 442 -56.75 13.71 12.30
C PRO A 442 -57.29 13.67 10.86
N SER A 443 -58.60 13.42 10.75
CA SER A 443 -59.37 13.67 9.53
C SER A 443 -59.93 15.09 9.55
N ALA A 444 -59.84 15.78 8.40
CA ALA A 444 -60.71 16.85 7.92
C ALA A 444 -61.26 17.90 8.91
N ASP A 445 -61.08 19.17 8.54
CA ASP A 445 -62.25 20.05 8.56
C ASP A 445 -62.26 20.98 7.33
N CYS A 446 -63.47 21.27 6.83
CA CYS A 446 -63.70 22.18 5.71
C CYS A 446 -64.59 23.32 6.19
N SER A 447 -64.14 24.57 6.11
CA SER A 447 -65.07 25.71 6.19
C SER A 447 -64.61 26.95 5.41
N THR A 448 -65.48 27.33 4.49
CA THR A 448 -65.40 28.49 3.59
C THR A 448 -65.74 29.81 4.28
N LYS A 449 -64.98 30.87 3.97
CA LYS A 449 -65.36 32.31 3.86
C LYS A 449 -64.12 33.07 3.35
N SER A 450 -64.12 33.90 2.29
CA SER A 450 -65.12 34.77 1.64
C SER A 450 -65.32 36.14 2.30
N SER A 451 -65.55 37.15 1.45
CA SER A 451 -65.42 38.62 1.66
C SER A 451 -63.97 39.08 1.86
N GLN A 452 -63.37 39.92 1.00
CA GLN A 452 -63.74 41.30 0.59
C GLN A 452 -63.59 42.34 1.72
N GLN A 453 -62.50 43.11 1.67
CA GLN A 453 -62.58 44.50 1.23
C GLN A 453 -61.28 44.92 0.52
#